data_AF-A0A662AQ53-F1
#
_entry.id   AF-A0A662AQ53-F1
#
_cell.length_a   1.000
_cell.length_b   1.000
_cell.length_c   1.000
_cell.angle_alpha   90.00
_cell.angle_beta   90.00
_cell.angle_gamma   90.00
#
_symmetry.space_group_name_H-M   'P 1'
#
loop_
_entity.id
_entity.type
_entity.pdbx_description
1 polymer ?
#
loop_
_entity_poly.entity_id
_entity_poly.type
_entity_poly.pdbx_seq_one_letter_code
_entity_poly.pdbx_strand_id
1 'polypeptide(L)' 'MKKEFYDEDEELLKVLKIKKVEKIEGFWVITRSEMKNVQKNHKTTIQLSDIKINTGVPASKFTDRMMMRGI' A
#
# COMPACT_ATOMS: atom_id res chain seq x y z
N MET A 1 10.07 10.98 -1.34
CA MET A 1 10.74 9.68 -1.07
C MET A 1 10.41 8.69 -2.20
N LYS A 2 11.38 7.88 -2.63
CA LYS A 2 11.17 6.80 -3.61
C LYS A 2 11.80 5.49 -3.13
N LYS A 3 11.29 4.36 -3.61
CA LYS A 3 11.89 3.03 -3.46
C LYS A 3 11.92 2.33 -4.82
N GLU A 4 13.03 1.67 -5.12
CA GLU A 4 13.24 0.91 -6.35
C GLU A 4 13.15 -0.59 -6.04
N PHE A 5 12.57 -1.34 -6.96
CA PHE A 5 12.41 -2.78 -6.90
C PHE A 5 13.02 -3.36 -8.16
N TYR A 6 13.91 -4.33 -7.96
CA TYR A 6 14.62 -5.04 -9.01
C TYR A 6 14.05 -6.45 -9.13
N ASP A 7 14.15 -7.06 -10.31
CA ASP A 7 13.78 -8.45 -10.54
C ASP A 7 14.93 -9.42 -10.18
N GLU A 8 14.75 -10.69 -10.54
CA GLU A 8 15.71 -11.75 -10.25
C GLU A 8 17.02 -11.62 -11.04
N ASP A 9 17.00 -10.86 -12.15
CA ASP A 9 18.16 -10.58 -13.00
C ASP A 9 18.85 -9.25 -12.62
N GLU A 10 18.49 -8.68 -11.46
CA GLU A 10 18.96 -7.38 -10.96
C GLU A 10 18.58 -6.17 -11.85
N GLU A 11 17.61 -6.32 -12.76
CA GLU A 11 17.14 -5.22 -13.60
C GLU A 11 16.07 -4.38 -12.89
N LEU A 12 16.03 -3.07 -13.19
CA LEU A 12 15.04 -2.18 -12.59
C LEU A 12 13.64 -2.55 -13.10
N LEU A 13 12.82 -3.12 -12.22
CA LEU A 13 11.45 -3.56 -12.53
C LEU A 13 10.42 -2.46 -12.23
N LYS A 14 10.44 -1.91 -11.01
CA LYS A 14 9.40 -1.00 -10.51
C LYS A 14 9.96 0.12 -9.64
N VAL A 15 9.33 1.30 -9.70
CA VAL A 15 9.63 2.45 -8.83
C VAL A 15 8.37 2.87 -8.09
N LEU A 16 8.42 2.80 -6.76
CA LEU A 16 7.41 3.36 -5.86
C LEU A 16 7.78 4.80 -5.51
N LYS A 17 6.86 5.74 -5.74
CA LYS A 17 6.98 7.14 -5.33
C LYS A 17 5.92 7.45 -4.28
N ILE A 18 6.37 7.95 -3.13
CA ILE A 18 5.48 8.46 -2.08
C ILE A 18 5.07 9.88 -2.45
N LYS A 19 3.76 10.11 -2.56
CA LYS A 19 3.19 11.40 -2.98
C LYS A 19 2.63 12.20 -1.81
N LYS A 20 2.05 11.52 -0.82
CA LYS A 20 1.48 12.17 0.37
C LYS A 20 1.68 11.27 1.60
N VAL A 21 2.11 11.89 2.68
CA VAL A 21 2.24 11.29 4.01
C VAL A 21 1.53 12.21 4.99
N GLU A 22 0.71 11.65 5.86
CA GLU A 22 -0.09 12.41 6.84
C GLU A 22 0.10 11.80 8.22
N LYS A 23 0.06 12.63 9.26
CA LYS A 23 0.07 12.15 10.64
C LYS A 23 -1.37 11.97 11.10
N ILE A 24 -1.80 10.74 11.32
CA ILE A 24 -3.16 10.36 11.70
C ILE A 24 -3.07 9.63 13.05
N GLU A 25 -3.77 10.12 14.07
CA GLU A 25 -3.76 9.55 15.44
C GLU A 25 -2.35 9.27 16.00
N GLY A 26 -1.37 10.12 15.66
CA GLY A 26 0.01 9.99 16.09
C GLY A 26 0.93 9.18 15.17
N PHE A 27 0.38 8.47 14.17
CA PHE A 27 1.12 7.63 13.24
C PHE A 27 1.34 8.33 11.89
N TRP A 28 2.53 8.22 11.31
CA TRP A 28 2.79 8.65 9.95
C TRP A 28 2.27 7.60 8.96
N VAL A 29 1.30 7.98 8.13
CA VAL A 29 0.63 7.11 7.17
C VAL A 29 0.85 7.63 5.76
N ILE A 30 1.26 6.76 4.84
CA ILE A 30 1.31 7.06 3.41
C ILE A 30 -0.12 7.02 2.88
N THR A 31 -0.71 8.19 2.61
CA THR A 31 -2.09 8.29 2.11
C THR A 31 -2.17 8.32 0.59
N ARG A 32 -1.05 8.60 -0.09
CA ARG A 32 -0.95 8.53 -1.55
C ARG A 32 0.42 8.05 -2.01
N SER A 33 0.41 7.04 -2.88
CA SER A 33 1.62 6.54 -3.54
C SER A 33 1.35 6.14 -4.99
N GLU A 34 2.40 6.13 -5.79
CA GLU A 34 2.36 5.75 -7.19
C GLU A 34 3.44 4.70 -7.46
N MET A 35 3.04 3.55 -8.00
CA MET A 35 3.92 2.49 -8.44
C MET A 35 4.01 2.51 -9.96
N LYS A 36 5.20 2.68 -10.51
CA LYS A 36 5.45 2.59 -11.97
C LYS A 36 6.28 1.36 -12.26
N ASN A 37 5.76 0.43 -13.07
CA ASN A 37 6.56 -0.62 -13.70
C ASN A 37 7.23 -0.02 -14.94
N VAL A 38 8.57 0.00 -14.95
CA VAL A 38 9.33 0.65 -16.02
C VAL A 38 9.50 -0.26 -17.24
N GLN A 39 9.57 -1.58 -17.04
CA GLN A 39 9.68 -2.57 -18.11
C GLN A 39 8.37 -2.70 -18.92
N LYS A 40 7.21 -2.55 -18.27
CA LYS A 40 5.88 -2.70 -18.90
C LYS A 40 5.14 -1.39 -19.16
N ASN A 41 5.78 -0.24 -18.90
CA ASN A 41 5.19 1.10 -18.95
C ASN A 41 3.79 1.19 -18.31
N HIS A 42 3.58 0.50 -17.20
CA HIS A 42 2.31 0.44 -16.49
C HIS A 42 2.41 1.21 -15.18
N LYS A 43 1.30 1.83 -14.76
CA LYS A 43 1.26 2.67 -13.57
C LYS A 43 0.03 2.37 -12.72
N THR A 44 0.25 2.19 -11.43
CA THR A 44 -0.80 2.03 -10.42
C THR A 44 -0.71 3.18 -9.43
N THR A 45 -1.84 3.81 -9.13
CA THR A 45 -1.95 4.81 -8.06
C THR A 45 -2.73 4.21 -6.91
N ILE A 46 -2.20 4.33 -5.69
CA ILE A 46 -2.89 3.95 -4.46
C ILE A 46 -3.22 5.22 -3.69
N GLN A 47 -4.49 5.39 -3.35
CA GLN A 47 -5.00 6.50 -2.54
C GLN A 47 -5.88 5.93 -1.43
N LEU A 48 -5.58 6.31 -0.19
CA LEU A 48 -6.32 5.91 1.00
C LEU A 48 -7.16 7.09 1.48
N SER A 49 -8.45 6.85 1.70
CA SER A 49 -9.39 7.76 2.36
C SER A 49 -10.00 7.10 3.59
N ASP A 50 -10.62 7.91 4.46
CA ASP A 50 -11.40 7.44 5.61
C ASP A 50 -10.63 6.53 6.57
N ILE A 51 -9.33 6.81 6.74
CA ILE A 51 -8.43 6.06 7.60
C ILE A 51 -8.84 6.25 9.05
N LYS A 52 -9.05 5.13 9.75
CA LYS A 52 -9.33 5.08 11.19
C LYS A 52 -8.29 4.17 11.85
N ILE A 53 -7.71 4.61 12.96
CA ILE A 53 -6.66 3.87 13.67
C ILE A 53 -7.21 3.43 15.03
N ASN A 54 -6.61 2.38 15.62
CA ASN A 54 -6.96 1.88 16.96
C ASN A 54 -8.45 1.59 17.18
N THR A 55 -9.17 1.16 16.14
CA THR A 55 -10.63 0.92 16.20
C THR A 55 -11.03 -0.37 16.93
N GLY A 56 -10.06 -1.16 17.41
CA GLY A 56 -10.33 -2.39 18.17
C GLY A 56 -10.82 -3.56 17.31
N VAL A 57 -10.31 -3.70 16.07
CA VAL A 57 -10.68 -4.84 15.18
C VAL A 57 -10.30 -6.17 15.84
N PRO A 58 -11.26 -7.08 16.13
CA PRO A 58 -10.98 -8.30 16.85
C PRO A 58 -10.23 -9.33 15.99
N ALA A 59 -9.38 -10.14 16.62
CA ALA A 59 -8.56 -11.15 15.94
C ALA A 59 -9.39 -12.14 15.09
N SER A 60 -10.64 -12.42 15.49
CA SER A 60 -11.55 -13.31 14.77
C SER A 60 -11.92 -12.82 13.35
N LYS A 61 -11.69 -11.54 13.04
CA LYS A 61 -11.87 -10.98 11.69
C LYS A 61 -10.78 -11.42 10.71
N PHE A 62 -9.62 -11.88 11.20
CA PHE A 62 -8.49 -12.31 10.39
C PHE A 62 -8.47 -13.83 10.23
N THR A 63 -9.57 -14.41 9.73
CA THR A 63 -9.68 -15.85 9.45
C THR A 63 -10.10 -16.11 8.01
N ASP A 64 -9.68 -17.23 7.43
CA ASP A 64 -10.04 -17.60 6.05
C ASP A 64 -11.54 -17.59 5.83
N ARG A 65 -12.29 -18.10 6.81
CA ARG A 65 -13.76 -18.09 6.79
C ARG A 65 -14.34 -16.68 6.69
N MET A 66 -13.71 -15.68 7.31
CA MET A 66 -14.14 -14.28 7.19
C MET A 66 -13.76 -13.70 5.82
N MET A 67 -12.64 -14.10 5.22
CA MET A 67 -12.26 -13.66 3.87
C MET A 67 -13.18 -14.26 2.79
N MET A 68 -13.64 -15.50 2.96
CA MET A 68 -14.55 -16.17 2.03
C MET A 68 -15.99 -15.66 2.10
N ARG A 69 -16.45 -15.22 3.27
CA ARG A 69 -17.82 -14.72 3.44
C ARG A 69 -18.07 -13.39 2.71
N GLY A 70 -17.01 -12.66 2.35
CA GLY A 70 -17.13 -11.25 2.00
C GLY A 70 -17.49 -10.40 3.22
N ILE A 71 -17.48 -9.08 3.03
CA ILE A 71 -17.99 -8.11 4.01
C ILE A 71 -19.47 -7.91 3.75
#